data_AF-A0A3D4IEB6-F1
#
_entry.id   AF-A0A3D4IEB6-F1
#
_cell.length_a   1.000
_cell.length_b   1.000
_cell.length_c   1.000
_cell.angle_alpha   90.00
_cell.angle_beta   90.00
_cell.angle_gamma   90.00
#
_symmetry.space_group_name_H-M   'P 1'
#
loop_
_entity.id
_entity.type
_entity.pdbx_description
1 polymer ?
#
loop_
_entity_poly.entity_id
_entity_poly.type
_entity_poly.pdbx_seq_one_letter_code
_entity_poly.pdbx_strand_id
1 'polypeptide(L)' 'AGGLSYENAKYAADTVRPFGLDLSSHLEEKPGIKDFDKVDAFFNVWASMQD' A
#
# COMPACT_ATOMS: atom_id res chain seq x y z
N ALA A 1 -7.62 4.89 -1.62
CA ALA A 1 -7.47 4.77 -3.08
C ALA A 1 -6.62 5.92 -3.61
N GLY A 2 -6.04 5.76 -4.81
CA GLY A 2 -5.34 6.82 -5.54
C GLY A 2 -3.82 6.75 -5.41
N GLY A 3 -3.16 6.06 -6.34
CA GLY A 3 -1.69 6.08 -6.47
C GLY A 3 -0.89 5.58 -5.25
N LEU A 4 -1.53 4.85 -4.34
CA LEU A 4 -0.90 4.35 -3.13
C LEU A 4 0.01 3.15 -3.41
N SER A 5 1.17 3.11 -2.80
CA SER A 5 2.17 2.04 -2.85
C SER A 5 2.74 1.77 -1.45
N TYR A 6 3.60 0.76 -1.31
CA TYR A 6 4.33 0.51 -0.05
C TYR A 6 5.23 1.70 0.35
N GLU A 7 5.64 2.55 -0.59
CA GLU A 7 6.55 3.68 -0.35
C GLU A 7 5.84 4.88 0.27
N ASN A 8 4.56 5.11 -0.06
CA ASN A 8 3.83 6.30 0.37
C ASN A 8 2.66 6.01 1.34
N ALA A 9 2.31 4.73 1.54
CA ALA A 9 1.18 4.34 2.37
C ALA A 9 1.27 4.90 3.79
N LYS A 10 2.46 4.87 4.41
CA LYS A 10 2.65 5.38 5.78
C LYS A 10 2.37 6.88 5.85
N TYR A 11 3.01 7.64 4.97
CA TYR A 11 2.83 9.08 4.91
C TYR A 11 1.35 9.45 4.69
N ALA A 12 0.67 8.76 3.76
CA ALA A 12 -0.74 8.99 3.50
C ALA A 12 -1.62 8.66 4.72
N ALA A 13 -1.37 7.54 5.39
CA ALA A 13 -2.11 7.12 6.58
C ALA A 13 -1.91 8.10 7.75
N ASP A 14 -0.67 8.48 8.06
CA ASP A 14 -0.34 9.40 9.15
C ASP A 14 -0.92 10.80 8.93
N THR A 15 -0.88 11.27 7.68
CA THR A 15 -1.30 12.63 7.31
C THR A 15 -2.82 12.77 7.29
N VAL A 16 -3.52 11.81 6.68
CA VAL A 16 -4.96 11.92 6.40
C VAL A 16 -5.80 11.21 7.46
N ARG A 17 -5.23 10.21 8.14
CA ARG A 17 -5.93 9.30 9.08
C ARG A 17 -7.24 8.75 8.51
N PRO A 18 -7.20 8.11 7.33
CA PRO A 18 -8.40 7.56 6.71
C PRO A 18 -8.88 6.32 7.48
N PHE A 19 -10.14 5.94 7.27
CA PHE A 19 -10.68 4.68 7.78
C PHE A 19 -9.92 3.45 7.26
N GLY A 20 -9.45 3.51 6.01
CA GLY A 20 -8.66 2.45 5.40
C GLY A 20 -7.95 2.91 4.14
N LEU A 21 -6.97 2.14 3.71
CA LEU A 21 -6.28 2.32 2.43
C LEU A 21 -6.81 1.30 1.41
N ASP A 22 -6.89 1.74 0.16
CA ASP A 22 -7.26 0.90 -0.98
C ASP A 22 -6.19 1.07 -2.06
N LEU A 23 -5.61 -0.05 -2.49
CA LEU A 23 -4.47 -0.13 -3.39
C LEU A 23 -4.81 -1.07 -4.55
N SER A 24 -4.39 -0.70 -5.75
CA SER A 24 -4.57 -1.55 -6.93
C SER A 24 -3.35 -1.57 -7.83
N SER A 25 -3.17 -0.59 -8.72
CA SER A 25 -2.20 -0.63 -9.82
C SER A 25 -0.72 -0.66 -9.37
N HIS A 26 -0.38 -0.06 -8.22
CA HIS A 26 1.00 -0.07 -7.73
C HIS A 26 1.40 -1.41 -7.09
N LEU A 27 0.45 -2.32 -6.87
CA LEU A 27 0.71 -3.70 -6.45
C LEU A 27 0.72 -4.66 -7.63
N GLU A 28 0.77 -4.15 -8.86
CA GLU A 28 0.72 -4.96 -10.08
C GLU A 28 2.08 -4.99 -10.79
N GLU A 29 2.40 -6.12 -11.43
CA GLU A 29 3.49 -6.21 -12.41
C GLU A 29 3.06 -5.69 -13.78
N LYS A 30 1.78 -5.91 -14.13
CA LYS A 30 1.11 -5.43 -15.33
C LYS A 30 -0.40 -5.33 -15.07
N PRO A 31 -1.17 -4.56 -15.87
CA PRO A 31 -2.58 -4.29 -15.57
C PRO A 31 -3.39 -5.54 -15.26
N GLY A 32 -3.95 -5.60 -14.05
CA GLY A 32 -4.78 -6.71 -13.56
C GLY A 32 -4.01 -7.92 -13.02
N ILE A 33 -2.68 -7.91 -12.98
CA ILE A 33 -1.86 -9.00 -12.43
C ILE A 33 -1.04 -8.49 -11.25
N LYS A 34 -1.36 -8.99 -10.05
CA LYS A 34 -0.66 -8.64 -8.81
C LYS A 34 0.75 -9.22 -8.77
N ASP A 35 1.67 -8.42 -8.24
CA ASP A 35 3.05 -8.78 -7.95
C ASP A 35 3.15 -9.11 -6.45
N PHE A 36 3.48 -10.35 -6.12
CA PHE A 36 3.53 -10.82 -4.73
C PHE A 36 4.59 -10.10 -3.91
N ASP A 37 5.75 -9.76 -4.51
CA ASP A 37 6.81 -9.05 -3.80
C ASP A 37 6.36 -7.65 -3.38
N LYS A 38 5.60 -6.97 -4.25
CA LYS A 38 5.02 -5.64 -3.94
C LYS A 38 3.92 -5.72 -2.89
N VAL A 39 3.11 -6.78 -2.92
CA VAL A 39 2.06 -7.03 -1.92
C VAL A 39 2.69 -7.29 -0.55
N ASP A 40 3.73 -8.13 -0.50
CA ASP A 40 4.46 -8.42 0.73
C ASP A 40 5.17 -7.17 1.27
N ALA A 41 5.82 -6.38 0.39
CA ALA A 41 6.40 -5.10 0.77
C ALA A 41 5.37 -4.15 1.40
N PHE A 42 4.16 -4.08 0.82
CA PHE A 42 3.08 -3.28 1.39
C PHE A 42 2.65 -3.79 2.77
N PHE A 43 2.45 -5.10 2.94
CA PHE A 43 2.03 -5.64 4.23
C PHE A 43 3.12 -5.54 5.31
N ASN A 44 4.40 -5.66 4.96
CA ASN A 44 5.51 -5.41 5.88
C ASN A 44 5.50 -3.97 6.40
N VAL A 45 5.33 -3.00 5.49
CA VAL A 45 5.19 -1.59 5.86
C VAL A 45 3.93 -1.38 6.71
N TRP A 46 2.78 -1.96 6.33
CA TRP A 46 1.52 -1.88 7.07
C TRP A 46 1.63 -2.43 8.50
N ALA A 47 2.25 -3.60 8.68
CA ALA A 47 2.47 -4.21 9.98
C ALA A 47 3.30 -3.29 10.90
N SER A 48 4.34 -2.66 10.36
CA SER A 48 5.19 -1.72 11.11
C SER A 48 4.48 -0.42 11.55
N MET A 49 3.26 -0.14 11.08
CA MET A 49 2.47 1.03 11.50
C MET A 49 1.57 0.77 12.70
N GLN A 50 1.39 -0.49 13.10
CA GLN A 50 0.49 -0.88 14.19
C GLN A 50 1.20 -1.09 15.53
N ASP A 51 2.52 -0.96 15.56
CA ASP A 51 3.34 -0.87 16.78
C ASP A 51 3.42 0.58 17.30
#